data_AF-A0A8J3GPB2-F1
#
_entry.id   AF-A0A8J3GPB2-F1
#
_cell.length_a   1.000
_cell.length_b   1.000
_cell.length_c   1.000
_cell.angle_alpha   90.00
_cell.angle_beta   90.00
_cell.angle_gamma   90.00
#
_symmetry.space_group_name_H-M   'P 1'
#
loop_
_entity.id
_entity.type
_entity.pdbx_description
1 polymer ?
#
loop_
_entity_poly.entity_id
_entity_poly.type
_entity_poly.pdbx_seq_one_letter_code
_entity_poly.pdbx_strand_id
1 'polypeptide(L)' 'MTVAEYENDGSALLSRLKVIEDQPLESRAEHLAQVYEELRATLESGDARGGETRPTA' A
#
# COMPACT_ATOMS: atom_id res chain seq x y z
N MET A 1 -5.40 -1.48 14.40
CA MET A 1 -5.80 -0.95 13.08
C MET A 1 -7.27 -1.25 12.92
N THR A 2 -8.11 -0.22 12.95
CA THR A 2 -9.57 -0.33 12.87
C THR A 2 -10.01 -0.31 11.42
N VAL A 3 -11.19 -0.86 11.10
CA VAL A 3 -11.75 -0.88 9.74
C VAL A 3 -11.83 0.53 9.12
N ALA A 4 -12.08 1.55 9.95
CA ALA A 4 -12.11 2.95 9.52
C ALA A 4 -10.74 3.50 9.08
N GLU A 5 -9.63 2.99 9.64
CA GLU A 5 -8.28 3.40 9.25
C GLU A 5 -7.92 2.83 7.87
N TYR A 6 -8.29 1.57 7.58
CA TYR A 6 -8.08 0.96 6.25
C TYR A 6 -8.88 1.66 5.14
N GLU A 7 -10.12 2.05 5.42
CA GLU A 7 -10.96 2.80 4.48
C GLU A 7 -10.36 4.19 4.16
N ASN A 8 -9.80 4.87 5.17
CA ASN A 8 -9.14 6.15 5.00
C ASN A 8 -7.83 6.03 4.20
N ASP A 9 -7.02 5.02 4.50
CA ASP A 9 -5.77 4.74 3.79
C ASP A 9 -6.04 4.36 2.32
N GLY A 10 -7.09 3.57 2.07
CA GLY A 10 -7.54 3.23 0.71
C GLY A 10 -8.00 4.46 -0.09
N SER A 11 -8.75 5.38 0.53
CA SER A 11 -9.18 6.63 -0.11
C SER A 11 -7.99 7.54 -0.46
N ALA A 12 -7.01 7.64 0.43
CA ALA A 12 -5.78 8.40 0.20
C ALA A 12 -4.96 7.82 -0.96
N LEU A 13 -4.82 6.49 -1.02
CA LEU A 13 -4.13 5.79 -2.11
C LEU A 13 -4.80 6.03 -3.46
N LEU A 14 -6.13 5.91 -3.53
CA LEU A 14 -6.89 6.16 -4.76
C LEU A 14 -6.76 7.61 -5.24
N SER A 15 -6.73 8.56 -4.29
CA SER A 15 -6.51 9.98 -4.61
C SER A 15 -5.12 10.21 -5.20
N ARG A 16 -4.09 9.57 -4.66
CA ARG A 16 -2.71 9.65 -5.18
C ARG A 16 -2.58 9.00 -6.56
N LEU A 17 -3.23 7.86 -6.80
CA LEU A 17 -3.22 7.18 -8.11
C LEU A 17 -3.82 8.06 -9.21
N LYS A 18 -4.96 8.72 -8.95
CA LYS A 18 -5.55 9.68 -9.91
C LYS A 18 -4.57 10.78 -10.31
N VAL A 19 -3.87 11.37 -9.35
CA VAL A 19 -2.87 12.40 -9.62
C VAL A 19 -1.72 11.87 -10.48
N ILE A 20 -1.31 10.61 -10.29
CA ILE A 20 -0.25 9.98 -11.10
C ILE A 20 -0.71 9.70 -12.53
N GLU A 21 -1.94 9.25 -12.70
CA GLU A 21 -2.53 8.99 -14.02
C GLU A 21 -2.64 10.26 -14.89
N ASP A 22 -2.79 11.43 -14.26
CA ASP A 22 -2.80 12.72 -14.94
C ASP A 22 -1.40 13.24 -15.34
N GLN A 23 -0.32 12.57 -14.92
CA GLN A 23 1.05 12.96 -15.26
C GLN A 23 1.48 12.54 -16.66
N PRO A 24 2.50 13.18 -17.25
CA PRO A 24 3.12 12.72 -18.49
C PRO A 24 3.60 11.26 -18.41
N LEU A 25 3.55 10.55 -19.55
CA LEU A 25 3.93 9.14 -19.62
C LEU A 25 5.36 8.86 -19.15
N GLU A 26 6.28 9.80 -19.38
CA GLU A 26 7.69 9.71 -19.00
C GLU A 26 7.89 9.56 -17.48
N SER A 27 7.14 10.31 -16.67
CA SER A 27 7.25 10.27 -15.20
C SER A 27 6.30 9.26 -14.54
N ARG A 28 5.20 8.89 -15.22
CA ARG A 28 4.15 8.04 -14.66
C ARG A 28 4.66 6.69 -14.15
N ALA A 29 5.59 6.06 -14.88
CA ALA A 29 6.14 4.76 -14.51
C ALA A 29 6.93 4.82 -13.19
N GLU A 30 7.75 5.86 -13.00
CA GLU A 30 8.56 6.04 -11.78
C GLU A 30 7.66 6.25 -10.56
N HIS A 31 6.64 7.09 -10.68
CA HIS A 31 5.71 7.37 -9.59
C HIS A 31 4.84 6.15 -9.23
N LEU A 32 4.41 5.36 -10.23
CA LEU A 32 3.71 4.10 -9.98
C LEU A 32 4.61 3.07 -9.28
N ALA A 33 5.89 2.97 -9.67
CA ALA A 33 6.84 2.09 -9.01
C ALA A 33 7.03 2.48 -7.54
N GLN A 34 7.10 3.78 -7.24
CA GLN A 34 7.19 4.25 -5.85
C GLN A 34 5.97 3.85 -5.01
N VAL A 35 4.76 4.03 -5.55
CA VAL A 35 3.52 3.62 -4.87
C VAL A 35 3.48 2.10 -4.65
N TYR A 36 3.92 1.33 -5.63
CA TYR A 36 4.00 -0.12 -5.52
C TYR A 36 4.93 -0.56 -4.37
N GLU A 37 6.13 0.00 -4.28
CA GLU A 37 7.09 -0.33 -3.22
C GLU A 37 6.58 0.05 -1.83
N GLU A 38 5.92 1.21 -1.70
CA GLU A 38 5.30 1.61 -0.44
C GLU A 38 4.20 0.62 0.00
N LEU A 39 3.30 0.26 -0.92
CA LEU A 39 2.22 -0.70 -0.64
C LEU A 39 2.79 -2.08 -0.28
N ARG A 40 3.80 -2.53 -1.01
CA ARG A 40 4.49 -3.79 -0.75
C ARG A 40 5.09 -3.80 0.66
N ALA A 41 5.81 -2.75 1.04
CA ALA A 41 6.40 -2.63 2.37
C ALA A 41 5.33 -2.64 3.49
N THR A 42 4.20 -1.97 3.27
CA THR A 42 3.08 -1.99 4.23
C THR A 42 2.50 -3.40 4.39
N LEU A 43 2.29 -4.12 3.29
CA LEU A 43 1.74 -5.48 3.31
C LEU A 43 2.71 -6.47 3.95
N GLU A 44 4.00 -6.41 3.60
CA GLU A 44 5.04 -7.27 4.20
C GLU A 44 5.21 -6.98 5.71
N SER A 45 5.08 -5.72 6.13
CA SER A 45 5.09 -5.34 7.55
C SER A 45 3.86 -5.84 8.32
N GLY A 46 2.70 -5.89 7.66
CA GLY A 46 1.46 -6.44 8.22
C GLY A 46 1.49 -7.97 8.34
N ASP A 47 2.01 -8.67 7.33
CA ASP A 47 2.14 -10.12 7.30
C ASP A 47 3.12 -10.64 8.38
N ALA A 48 4.21 -9.91 8.62
CA ALA A 48 5.19 -10.22 9.68
C ALA A 48 4.56 -10.26 11.10
N ARG A 49 3.41 -9.60 11.32
CA ARG A 49 2.69 -9.62 12.60
C ARG A 49 1.67 -10.75 12.71
N GLY A 50 1.31 -11.41 11.61
CA GLY A 50 0.38 -12.54 11.57
C GLY A 50 1.05 -13.92 11.66
N GLY A 51 2.37 -13.98 11.47
CA GLY A 51 3.13 -15.23 11.42
C GLY A 51 3.49 -15.86 12.78
N GLU A 52 3.29 -15.15 13.90
CA GLU A 52 3.80 -15.57 15.22
C GLU A 52 2.68 -16.01 16.17
N THR A 53 1.87 -17.00 15.79
CA THR A 53 1.27 -17.97 16.74
C THR A 53 0.84 -19.24 15.99
N ARG A 54 1.74 -20.21 15.85
CA ARG A 54 1.33 -21.62 15.84
C ARG A 54 2.03 -22.31 17.02
N PRO A 55 1.34 -22.52 18.16
CA PRO A 55 1.89 -23.38 19.21
C PRO A 55 2.01 -24.78 18.62
N THR A 56 3.24 -25.28 18.59
CA THR A 56 3.54 -26.70 18.37
C THR A 56 2.90 -27.48 19.51
N ALA A 57 1.83 -28.21 19.20
CA ALA A 57 1.26 -29.23 20.08
C ALA A 57 1.87 -30.60 19.72
#